data_AF-A0A7X0F953-F1
#
_entry.id   AF-A0A7X0F953-F1
#
_cell.length_a   1.000
_cell.length_b   1.000
_cell.length_c   1.000
_cell.angle_alpha   90.00
_cell.angle_beta   90.00
_cell.angle_gamma   90.00
#
_symmetry.space_group_name_H-M   'P 1'
#
loop_
_entity.id
_entity.type
_entity.pdbx_description
1 polymer ?
#
loop_
_entity_poly.entity_id
_entity_poly.type
_entity_poly.pdbx_seq_one_letter_code
_entity_poly.pdbx_strand_id
1 'polypeptide(L)'
;MSDLETLEQSLLSDIASASDEQAIEAVRVAALGKKGSVSEMLKTLGGMSAEERQTKGPAINGLKNRVTDALTARKSELRDVAINARLIAEKVDVTLPVRQSPAERGRIHPISQVIDEIAAIFGDLGFAIAEGPDVETDHYNFTALNFPEGHPAREMHDTFFFPPDANGERKLLRTHTSPVQIRTMETQKPPIRIVIPGKTYRQDSDATHSPMFHQVEGLVIDKTANIANMKWVLEEFCKAFFEVPSVKMRFRPSFFPFTEPSLEVDIQCDRSRPGEVRFGEGNDWMEILGCGMVHPNVLRHGGLDPDEYQGFAWGMGIDRIAMLKYGMPDLRAFFDADVRWLQHYGFRPLDMPTLFGGLSA
;
A
#
# COMPACT_ATOMS: atom_id res chain seq x y z
N MET A 1 -64.01 -36.95 -39.74
CA MET A 1 -62.71 -36.86 -39.06
C MET A 1 -62.38 -38.22 -38.53
N SER A 2 -61.15 -38.69 -38.74
CA SER A 2 -60.68 -39.93 -38.12
C SER A 2 -60.36 -39.70 -36.64
N ASP A 3 -60.45 -40.73 -35.78
CA ASP A 3 -60.11 -40.63 -34.36
C ASP A 3 -58.69 -40.07 -34.11
N LEU A 4 -57.78 -40.28 -35.07
CA LEU A 4 -56.42 -39.76 -35.10
C LEU A 4 -56.37 -38.23 -35.22
N GLU A 5 -57.21 -37.65 -36.08
CA GLU A 5 -57.29 -36.19 -36.28
C GLU A 5 -57.87 -35.49 -35.04
N THR A 6 -58.87 -36.11 -34.40
CA THR A 6 -59.47 -35.58 -33.17
C THR A 6 -58.48 -35.61 -32.01
N LEU A 7 -57.71 -36.70 -31.86
CA LEU A 7 -56.66 -36.78 -30.84
C LEU A 7 -55.54 -35.77 -31.09
N GLU A 8 -55.12 -35.61 -32.35
CA GLU A 8 -54.10 -34.63 -32.72
C GLU A 8 -54.52 -33.20 -32.36
N GLN A 9 -55.75 -32.80 -32.72
CA GLN A 9 -56.27 -31.47 -32.41
C GLN A 9 -56.36 -31.22 -30.90
N SER A 10 -56.82 -32.21 -30.13
CA SER A 10 -56.86 -32.11 -28.66
C SER A 10 -55.47 -31.89 -28.08
N LEU A 11 -54.50 -32.71 -28.47
CA LEU A 11 -53.13 -32.62 -27.96
C LEU A 11 -52.46 -31.30 -28.36
N LEU A 12 -52.65 -30.84 -29.60
CA LEU A 12 -52.11 -29.54 -30.03
C LEU A 12 -52.75 -28.37 -29.26
N SER A 13 -54.04 -28.47 -28.92
CA SER A 13 -54.72 -27.50 -28.04
C SER A 13 -54.19 -27.52 -26.61
N ASP A 14 -53.96 -28.71 -26.05
CA ASP A 14 -53.39 -28.87 -24.70
C ASP A 14 -51.95 -28.32 -24.62
N ILE A 15 -51.15 -28.57 -25.66
CA ILE A 15 -49.81 -27.98 -25.81
C ILE A 15 -49.90 -26.46 -25.87
N ALA A 16 -50.76 -25.91 -26.72
CA ALA A 16 -50.90 -24.46 -26.89
C ALA A 16 -51.38 -23.75 -25.61
N SER A 17 -52.23 -24.42 -24.81
CA SER A 17 -52.80 -23.88 -23.56
C SER A 17 -51.88 -24.02 -22.34
N ALA A 18 -50.80 -24.80 -22.42
CA ALA A 18 -49.83 -24.90 -21.34
C ALA A 18 -49.18 -23.53 -21.04
N SER A 19 -49.30 -23.08 -19.79
CA SER A 19 -48.89 -21.75 -19.32
C SER A 19 -47.47 -21.69 -18.74
N ASP A 20 -46.89 -22.83 -18.39
CA ASP A 20 -45.60 -22.92 -17.71
C ASP A 20 -44.94 -24.30 -17.92
N GLU A 21 -43.70 -24.43 -17.44
CA GLU A 21 -42.91 -25.66 -17.58
C GLU A 21 -43.57 -26.88 -16.92
N GLN A 22 -44.37 -26.70 -15.86
CA GLN A 22 -45.05 -27.79 -15.17
C GLN A 22 -46.26 -28.26 -15.99
N ALA A 23 -47.03 -27.32 -16.55
CA ALA A 23 -48.18 -27.59 -17.40
C ALA A 23 -47.76 -28.33 -18.69
N ILE A 24 -46.70 -27.88 -19.38
CA ILE A 24 -46.25 -28.56 -20.60
C ILE A 24 -45.68 -29.95 -20.33
N GLU A 25 -45.05 -30.14 -19.17
CA GLU A 25 -44.56 -31.46 -18.73
C GLU A 25 -45.72 -32.41 -18.40
N ALA A 26 -46.80 -31.91 -17.81
CA ALA A 26 -48.02 -32.69 -17.59
C ALA A 26 -48.64 -33.14 -18.93
N VAL A 27 -48.72 -32.26 -19.94
CA VAL A 27 -49.20 -32.61 -21.29
C VAL A 27 -48.28 -33.64 -21.95
N ARG A 28 -46.95 -33.51 -21.81
CA ARG A 28 -45.98 -34.50 -22.32
C ARG A 28 -46.22 -35.87 -21.71
N VAL A 29 -46.45 -35.96 -20.40
CA VAL A 29 -46.70 -37.23 -19.70
C VAL A 29 -48.04 -37.83 -20.13
N ALA A 30 -49.10 -37.02 -20.27
CA ALA A 30 -50.42 -37.45 -20.71
C ALA A 30 -50.43 -37.94 -22.18
N ALA A 31 -49.59 -37.38 -23.05
CA ALA A 31 -49.50 -37.78 -24.46
C ALA A 31 -48.51 -38.93 -24.69
N LEU A 32 -47.27 -38.79 -24.19
CA LEU A 32 -46.11 -39.64 -24.53
C LEU A 32 -45.62 -40.50 -23.37
N GLY A 33 -46.24 -40.42 -22.19
CA GLY A 33 -45.90 -41.28 -21.04
C GLY A 33 -46.22 -42.76 -21.27
N LYS A 34 -45.89 -43.62 -20.30
CA LYS A 34 -46.11 -45.08 -20.40
C LYS A 34 -47.58 -45.49 -20.62
N LYS A 35 -48.51 -44.67 -20.12
CA LYS A 35 -49.97 -44.79 -20.31
C LYS A 35 -50.55 -43.56 -21.06
N GLY A 36 -49.71 -42.88 -21.83
CA GLY A 36 -50.15 -41.70 -22.58
C GLY A 36 -50.96 -42.08 -23.82
N SER A 37 -51.85 -41.20 -24.25
CA SER A 37 -52.80 -41.46 -25.34
C SER A 37 -52.11 -41.90 -26.65
N VAL A 38 -51.00 -41.25 -27.03
CA VAL A 38 -50.21 -41.63 -28.22
C VAL A 38 -49.45 -42.95 -28.00
N SER A 39 -48.96 -43.18 -26.79
CA SER A 39 -48.27 -44.42 -26.41
C SER A 39 -49.21 -45.63 -26.38
N GLU A 40 -50.47 -45.46 -26.00
CA GLU A 40 -51.49 -46.50 -26.07
C GLU A 40 -51.85 -46.85 -27.52
N MET A 41 -51.97 -45.85 -28.40
CA MET A 41 -52.14 -46.09 -29.83
C MET A 41 -50.96 -46.85 -30.45
N LEU A 42 -49.71 -46.52 -30.08
CA LEU A 42 -48.53 -47.25 -30.54
C LEU A 42 -48.54 -48.73 -30.11
N LYS A 43 -49.12 -49.07 -28.95
CA LYS A 43 -49.26 -50.48 -28.51
C LYS A 43 -50.23 -51.27 -29.38
N THR A 44 -51.27 -50.63 -29.93
CA THR A 44 -52.24 -51.31 -30.81
C THR A 44 -51.61 -51.82 -32.10
N LEU A 45 -50.51 -51.21 -32.55
CA LEU A 45 -49.74 -51.67 -33.72
C LEU A 45 -49.21 -53.10 -33.56
N GLY A 46 -49.03 -53.60 -32.33
CA GLY A 46 -48.58 -54.96 -32.05
C GLY A 46 -49.58 -56.05 -32.43
N GLY A 47 -50.88 -55.72 -32.45
CA GLY A 47 -51.97 -56.66 -32.73
C GLY A 47 -52.61 -56.52 -34.12
N MET A 48 -52.07 -55.66 -34.99
CA MET A 48 -52.61 -55.40 -36.34
C MET A 48 -52.07 -56.41 -37.37
N SER A 49 -52.88 -56.69 -38.39
CA SER A 49 -52.46 -57.45 -39.58
C SER A 49 -51.41 -56.67 -40.40
N ALA A 50 -50.69 -57.36 -41.30
CA ALA A 50 -49.64 -56.74 -42.11
C ALA A 50 -50.17 -55.58 -43.00
N GLU A 51 -51.36 -55.74 -43.56
CA GLU A 51 -52.04 -54.75 -44.41
C GLU A 51 -52.53 -53.53 -43.62
N GLU A 52 -53.07 -53.72 -42.42
CA GLU A 52 -53.47 -52.63 -41.53
C GLU A 52 -52.28 -51.86 -40.98
N ARG A 53 -51.16 -52.55 -40.69
CA ARG A 53 -49.94 -51.93 -40.20
C ARG A 53 -49.28 -51.04 -41.26
N GLN A 54 -49.39 -51.40 -42.54
CA GLN A 54 -48.83 -50.62 -43.65
C GLN A 54 -49.50 -49.25 -43.81
N THR A 55 -50.78 -49.12 -43.43
CA THR A 55 -51.54 -47.88 -43.54
C THR A 55 -51.61 -47.10 -42.21
N LYS A 56 -51.91 -47.77 -41.09
CA LYS A 56 -52.05 -47.13 -39.77
C LYS A 56 -50.72 -46.86 -39.07
N GLY A 57 -49.68 -47.66 -39.33
CA GLY A 57 -48.34 -47.50 -38.76
C GLY A 57 -47.70 -46.14 -39.06
N PRO A 58 -47.60 -45.72 -40.34
CA PRO A 58 -47.09 -44.40 -40.69
C PRO A 58 -47.90 -43.26 -40.11
N ALA A 59 -49.24 -43.39 -40.05
CA ALA A 59 -50.12 -42.36 -39.49
C ALA A 59 -49.88 -42.13 -37.98
N ILE A 60 -49.77 -43.20 -37.19
CA ILE A 60 -49.53 -43.13 -35.74
C ILE A 60 -48.11 -42.61 -35.43
N ASN A 61 -47.10 -43.05 -36.19
CA ASN A 61 -45.74 -42.51 -36.05
C ASN A 61 -45.65 -41.04 -36.47
N GLY A 62 -46.38 -40.64 -37.51
CA GLY A 62 -46.50 -39.25 -37.93
C GLY A 62 -47.12 -38.37 -36.84
N LEU A 63 -48.19 -38.83 -36.20
CA LEU A 63 -48.80 -38.15 -35.05
C LEU A 63 -47.80 -37.98 -33.90
N LYS A 64 -47.09 -39.07 -33.53
CA LYS A 64 -46.08 -39.04 -32.47
C LYS A 64 -45.01 -37.97 -32.73
N ASN A 65 -44.50 -37.91 -33.97
CA ASN A 65 -43.48 -36.94 -34.34
C ASN A 65 -44.02 -35.51 -34.24
N ARG A 66 -45.18 -35.21 -34.83
CA ARG A 66 -45.80 -33.88 -34.77
C ARG A 66 -46.06 -33.42 -33.33
N VAL A 67 -46.58 -34.30 -32.48
CA VAL A 67 -46.81 -34.01 -31.05
C VAL A 67 -45.50 -33.80 -30.30
N THR A 68 -44.46 -34.59 -30.59
CA THR A 68 -43.13 -34.43 -29.98
C THR A 68 -42.49 -33.11 -30.37
N ASP A 69 -42.59 -32.74 -31.65
CA ASP A 69 -42.05 -31.49 -32.18
C ASP A 69 -42.79 -30.29 -31.55
N ALA A 70 -44.13 -30.34 -31.49
CA ALA A 70 -44.95 -29.30 -30.85
C ALA A 70 -44.65 -29.15 -29.35
N LEU A 71 -44.50 -30.25 -28.61
CA LEU A 71 -44.10 -30.24 -27.19
C LEU A 71 -42.71 -29.62 -27.00
N THR A 72 -41.77 -29.96 -27.87
CA THR A 72 -40.39 -29.46 -27.81
C THR A 72 -40.35 -27.96 -28.09
N ALA A 73 -41.05 -27.51 -29.14
CA ALA A 73 -41.18 -26.10 -29.49
C ALA A 73 -41.80 -25.31 -28.32
N ARG A 74 -42.95 -25.75 -27.81
CA ARG A 74 -43.65 -25.07 -26.72
C ARG A 74 -42.85 -25.04 -25.42
N LYS A 75 -42.15 -26.12 -25.08
CA LYS A 75 -41.27 -26.17 -23.92
C LYS A 75 -40.11 -25.17 -24.05
N SER A 76 -39.55 -25.02 -25.25
CA SER A 76 -38.52 -24.00 -25.51
C SER A 76 -39.07 -22.58 -25.33
N GLU A 77 -40.24 -22.29 -25.90
CA GLU A 77 -40.90 -20.98 -25.75
C GLU A 77 -41.13 -20.62 -24.27
N LEU A 78 -41.70 -21.55 -23.50
CA LEU A 78 -41.99 -21.32 -22.08
C LEU A 78 -40.73 -21.11 -21.26
N ARG A 79 -39.65 -21.83 -21.60
CA ARG A 79 -38.33 -21.64 -20.97
C ARG A 79 -37.77 -20.25 -21.27
N ASP A 80 -37.85 -19.78 -22.51
CA ASP A 80 -37.35 -18.46 -22.91
C ASP A 80 -38.17 -17.34 -22.24
N VAL A 81 -39.49 -17.51 -22.11
CA VAL A 81 -40.35 -16.59 -21.36
C VAL A 81 -39.95 -16.55 -19.88
N ALA A 82 -39.73 -17.71 -19.25
CA ALA A 82 -39.32 -17.80 -17.86
C ALA A 82 -37.94 -17.16 -17.61
N ILE A 83 -36.97 -17.40 -18.51
CA ILE A 83 -35.64 -16.78 -18.45
C ILE A 83 -35.76 -15.26 -18.58
N ASN A 84 -36.51 -14.75 -19.55
CA ASN A 84 -36.67 -13.31 -19.75
C ASN A 84 -37.37 -12.64 -18.55
N ALA A 85 -38.41 -13.25 -18.00
CA ALA A 85 -39.07 -12.76 -16.79
C ALA A 85 -38.09 -12.69 -15.61
N ARG A 86 -37.26 -13.72 -15.44
CA ARG A 86 -36.21 -13.74 -14.42
C ARG A 86 -35.15 -12.66 -14.65
N LEU A 87 -34.67 -12.47 -15.88
CA LEU A 87 -33.68 -11.43 -16.22
C LEU A 87 -34.22 -10.01 -15.94
N ILE A 88 -35.51 -9.77 -16.20
CA ILE A 88 -36.15 -8.49 -15.87
C ILE A 88 -36.25 -8.30 -14.35
N ALA A 89 -36.62 -9.35 -13.62
CA ALA A 89 -36.77 -9.31 -12.16
C ALA A 89 -35.43 -9.19 -11.42
N GLU A 90 -34.37 -9.83 -11.91
CA GLU A 90 -33.02 -9.82 -11.34
C GLU A 90 -32.16 -8.64 -11.84
N LYS A 91 -32.76 -7.69 -12.57
CA LYS A 91 -32.06 -6.50 -13.02
C LYS A 91 -31.61 -5.67 -11.81
N VAL A 92 -30.31 -5.49 -11.69
CA VAL A 92 -29.69 -4.60 -10.68
C VAL A 92 -29.24 -3.30 -11.33
N ASP A 93 -29.16 -2.25 -10.53
CA ASP A 93 -28.52 -1.00 -10.95
C ASP A 93 -26.99 -1.17 -10.87
N VAL A 94 -26.36 -1.40 -12.02
CA VAL A 94 -24.91 -1.56 -12.15
C VAL A 94 -24.13 -0.24 -11.96
N THR A 95 -24.83 0.90 -11.82
CA THR A 95 -24.22 2.20 -11.55
C THR A 95 -24.07 2.50 -10.07
N LEU A 96 -24.67 1.68 -9.19
CA LEU A 96 -24.54 1.85 -7.74
C LEU A 96 -23.06 1.69 -7.33
N PRO A 97 -22.56 2.58 -6.45
CA PRO A 97 -21.20 2.48 -5.96
C PRO A 97 -20.99 1.18 -5.19
N VAL A 98 -19.90 0.48 -5.49
CA VAL A 98 -19.48 -0.68 -4.71
C VAL A 98 -18.98 -0.23 -3.35
N ARG A 99 -19.19 -1.07 -2.34
CA ARG A 99 -18.59 -0.83 -1.02
C ARG A 99 -17.09 -1.00 -1.15
N GLN A 100 -16.36 0.09 -0.92
CA GLN A 100 -14.90 0.05 -0.91
C GLN A 100 -14.41 -0.96 0.13
N SER A 101 -13.46 -1.78 -0.28
CA SER A 101 -12.81 -2.74 0.60
C SER A 101 -12.05 -2.02 1.73
N PRO A 102 -11.78 -2.69 2.86
CA PRO A 102 -10.91 -2.12 3.89
C PRO A 102 -9.55 -1.66 3.36
N ALA A 103 -8.96 -2.38 2.39
CA ALA A 103 -7.69 -2.02 1.77
C ALA A 103 -7.76 -0.70 0.98
N GLU A 104 -8.89 -0.41 0.33
CA GLU A 104 -9.08 0.86 -0.41
C GLU A 104 -9.40 2.05 0.50
N ARG A 105 -9.98 1.80 1.68
CA ARG A 105 -10.32 2.85 2.67
C ARG A 105 -9.18 3.14 3.64
N GLY A 106 -8.39 2.12 3.97
CA GLY A 106 -7.25 2.23 4.86
C GLY A 106 -6.24 3.24 4.35
N ARG A 107 -5.57 3.92 5.28
CA ARG A 107 -4.54 4.90 4.97
C ARG A 107 -3.34 4.71 5.90
N ILE A 108 -2.16 4.67 5.32
CA ILE A 108 -0.87 4.71 6.01
C ILE A 108 -0.50 6.17 6.25
N HIS A 109 0.01 6.45 7.45
CA HIS A 109 0.42 7.79 7.81
C HIS A 109 1.62 8.24 6.96
N PRO A 110 1.68 9.50 6.48
CA PRO A 110 2.76 9.95 5.61
C PRO A 110 4.17 9.79 6.20
N ILE A 111 4.33 9.96 7.51
CA ILE A 111 5.61 9.69 8.17
C ILE A 111 6.02 8.22 8.04
N SER A 112 5.06 7.29 8.19
CA SER A 112 5.35 5.86 8.00
C SER A 112 5.72 5.55 6.56
N GLN A 113 5.02 6.15 5.59
CA GLN A 113 5.38 6.04 4.17
C GLN A 113 6.82 6.50 3.93
N VAL A 114 7.20 7.67 4.43
CA VAL A 114 8.55 8.22 4.24
C VAL A 114 9.60 7.36 4.92
N ILE A 115 9.32 6.77 6.09
CA ILE A 115 10.22 5.79 6.72
C ILE A 115 10.42 4.57 5.81
N ASP A 116 9.36 4.04 5.21
CA ASP A 116 9.44 2.90 4.30
C ASP A 116 10.19 3.26 3.00
N GLU A 117 10.00 4.47 2.48
CA GLU A 117 10.77 4.99 1.33
C GLU A 117 12.26 5.11 1.64
N ILE A 118 12.60 5.70 2.79
CA ILE A 118 13.99 5.78 3.29
C ILE A 118 14.57 4.38 3.39
N ALA A 119 13.83 3.42 3.98
CA ALA A 119 14.29 2.05 4.13
C ALA A 119 14.52 1.37 2.78
N ALA A 120 13.64 1.59 1.80
CA ALA A 120 13.80 1.06 0.44
C ALA A 120 15.06 1.63 -0.24
N ILE A 121 15.30 2.93 -0.16
CA ILE A 121 16.47 3.59 -0.78
C ILE A 121 17.77 3.12 -0.10
N PHE A 122 17.86 3.22 1.22
CA PHE A 122 19.09 2.89 1.93
C PHE A 122 19.36 1.39 1.98
N GLY A 123 18.31 0.56 1.97
CA GLY A 123 18.45 -0.89 1.82
C GLY A 123 19.12 -1.28 0.50
N ASP A 124 18.77 -0.62 -0.61
CA ASP A 124 19.42 -0.83 -1.92
C ASP A 124 20.89 -0.35 -1.93
N LEU A 125 21.19 0.72 -1.20
CA LEU A 125 22.56 1.19 -0.96
C LEU A 125 23.37 0.31 0.02
N GLY A 126 22.77 -0.74 0.58
CA GLY A 126 23.41 -1.71 1.46
C GLY A 126 23.53 -1.27 2.92
N PHE A 127 22.66 -0.37 3.38
CA PHE A 127 22.55 0.01 4.79
C PHE A 127 21.57 -0.91 5.52
N ALA A 128 21.84 -1.19 6.79
CA ALA A 128 20.90 -1.84 7.68
C ALA A 128 20.05 -0.80 8.43
N ILE A 129 18.79 -1.15 8.74
CA ILE A 129 17.98 -0.35 9.66
C ILE A 129 18.44 -0.64 11.09
N ALA A 130 18.70 0.41 11.87
CA ALA A 130 18.99 0.31 13.29
C ALA A 130 17.98 1.13 14.09
N GLU A 131 17.65 0.65 15.29
CA GLU A 131 16.70 1.28 16.20
C GLU A 131 17.28 1.37 17.60
N GLY A 132 16.76 2.28 18.42
CA GLY A 132 17.15 2.42 19.81
C GLY A 132 16.06 3.05 20.67
N PRO A 133 16.30 3.13 21.99
CA PRO A 133 15.31 3.62 22.94
C PRO A 133 15.05 5.12 22.77
N ASP A 134 13.83 5.56 23.09
CA ASP A 134 13.46 6.98 23.12
C ASP A 134 13.98 7.68 24.39
N VAL A 135 14.07 6.94 25.50
CA VAL A 135 14.64 7.41 26.77
C VAL A 135 16.11 7.04 26.83
N GLU A 136 16.97 8.05 26.91
CA GLU A 136 18.42 7.92 26.92
C GLU A 136 19.07 8.50 28.18
N THR A 137 20.37 8.27 28.30
CA THR A 137 21.24 8.88 29.31
C THR A 137 21.97 10.10 28.73
N ASP A 138 22.43 11.02 29.58
CA ASP A 138 23.31 12.12 29.14
C ASP A 138 24.56 11.58 28.42
N HIS A 139 25.10 10.45 28.88
CA HIS A 139 26.28 9.85 28.28
C HIS A 139 26.08 9.57 26.79
N TYR A 140 25.04 8.80 26.44
CA TYR A 140 24.78 8.41 25.04
C TYR A 140 24.24 9.56 24.19
N ASN A 141 23.42 10.47 24.76
CA ASN A 141 22.84 11.57 24.00
C ASN A 141 23.78 12.76 23.80
N PHE A 142 24.80 12.93 24.63
CA PHE A 142 25.67 14.10 24.52
C PHE A 142 27.16 13.77 24.68
N THR A 143 27.55 13.16 25.80
CA THR A 143 28.97 13.03 26.15
C THR A 143 29.75 12.16 25.15
N ALA A 144 29.22 10.99 24.78
CA ALA A 144 29.83 10.11 23.79
C ALA A 144 29.86 10.75 22.38
N LEU A 145 28.94 11.69 22.12
CA LEU A 145 28.85 12.50 20.90
C LEU A 145 29.65 13.80 20.99
N ASN A 146 30.60 13.88 21.93
CA ASN A 146 31.57 14.97 22.03
C ASN A 146 30.96 16.36 22.30
N PHE A 147 29.72 16.41 22.80
CA PHE A 147 29.16 17.68 23.30
C PHE A 147 29.91 18.10 24.58
N PRO A 148 30.29 19.36 24.75
CA PRO A 148 30.84 19.85 26.02
C PRO A 148 29.75 19.97 27.10
N GLU A 149 30.11 19.90 28.39
CA GLU A 149 29.15 19.99 29.51
C GLU A 149 28.29 21.26 29.50
N GLY A 150 28.87 22.40 29.10
CA GLY A 150 28.18 23.68 28.99
C GLY A 150 27.52 23.95 27.62
N HIS A 151 27.28 22.91 26.81
CA HIS A 151 26.66 23.09 25.50
C HIS A 151 25.18 23.47 25.64
N PRO A 152 24.66 24.47 24.89
CA PRO A 152 23.26 24.90 24.99
C PRO A 152 22.24 23.75 24.83
N ALA A 153 22.50 22.83 23.89
CA ALA A 153 21.64 21.65 23.69
C ALA A 153 21.49 20.74 24.94
N ARG A 154 22.39 20.82 25.93
CA ARG A 154 22.29 20.09 27.21
C ARG A 154 21.45 20.82 28.25
N GLU A 155 21.01 22.04 27.98
CA GLU A 155 20.25 22.84 28.92
C GLU A 155 18.77 22.43 28.97
N MET A 156 18.13 22.72 30.12
CA MET A 156 16.73 22.37 30.38
C MET A 156 15.72 23.13 29.50
N HIS A 157 16.15 24.17 28.79
CA HIS A 157 15.25 24.90 27.89
C HIS A 157 15.03 24.17 26.55
N ASP A 158 15.95 23.27 26.17
CA ASP A 158 15.91 22.54 24.89
C ASP A 158 15.60 21.04 25.04
N THR A 159 15.96 20.43 26.18
CA THR A 159 15.87 18.97 26.39
C THR A 159 14.92 18.59 27.52
N PHE A 160 14.07 17.58 27.27
CA PHE A 160 13.20 17.00 28.30
C PHE A 160 13.97 16.04 29.21
N PHE A 161 14.24 16.46 30.44
CA PHE A 161 14.87 15.64 31.47
C PHE A 161 13.85 14.99 32.41
N PHE A 162 14.13 13.75 32.81
CA PHE A 162 13.41 13.07 33.87
C PHE A 162 13.97 13.48 35.25
N PRO A 163 13.19 13.29 36.33
CA PRO A 163 13.72 13.38 37.69
C PRO A 163 14.94 12.47 37.87
N PRO A 164 15.95 12.88 38.65
CA PRO A 164 17.11 12.05 38.93
C PRO A 164 16.69 10.75 39.64
N ASP A 165 17.38 9.66 39.33
CA ASP A 165 17.20 8.39 40.03
C ASP A 165 17.89 8.38 41.41
N ALA A 166 17.87 7.23 42.08
CA ALA A 166 18.48 7.06 43.40
C ALA A 166 20.00 7.31 43.42
N ASN A 167 20.67 7.22 42.26
CA ASN A 167 22.10 7.47 42.10
C ASN A 167 22.39 8.91 41.64
N GLY A 168 21.36 9.74 41.47
CA GLY A 168 21.48 11.11 40.98
C GLY A 168 21.59 11.22 39.46
N GLU A 169 21.45 10.12 38.72
CA GLU A 169 21.52 10.13 37.25
C GLU A 169 20.21 10.64 36.68
N ARG A 170 20.29 11.59 35.75
CA ARG A 170 19.12 12.13 35.03
C ARG A 170 19.05 11.50 33.65
N LYS A 171 17.98 10.75 33.42
CA LYS A 171 17.59 10.32 32.06
C LYS A 171 16.94 11.48 31.31
N LEU A 172 16.85 11.34 30.00
CA LEU A 172 16.23 12.34 29.11
C LEU A 172 15.50 11.66 27.95
N LEU A 173 14.60 12.39 27.30
CA LEU A 173 14.11 11.99 25.97
C LEU A 173 15.13 12.41 24.92
N ARG A 174 15.53 11.48 24.05
CA ARG A 174 16.61 11.74 23.08
C ARG A 174 16.28 12.92 22.15
N THR A 175 17.26 13.78 21.90
CA THR A 175 17.09 15.00 21.07
C THR A 175 17.40 14.78 19.58
N HIS A 176 18.02 13.64 19.30
CA HIS A 176 18.42 13.11 18.01
C HIS A 176 18.58 11.58 18.13
N THR A 177 18.68 10.89 17.00
CA THR A 177 18.84 9.42 16.93
C THR A 177 20.30 8.95 17.01
N SER A 178 21.25 9.89 17.11
CA SER A 178 22.68 9.64 17.26
C SER A 178 23.11 8.72 18.42
N PRO A 179 22.39 8.57 19.56
CA PRO A 179 22.72 7.57 20.58
C PRO A 179 22.89 6.15 20.02
N VAL A 180 22.11 5.80 18.99
CA VAL A 180 22.19 4.49 18.32
C VAL A 180 23.50 4.30 17.57
N GLN A 181 24.13 5.38 17.10
CA GLN A 181 25.45 5.33 16.46
C GLN A 181 26.51 4.80 17.43
N ILE A 182 26.56 5.35 18.65
CA ILE A 182 27.48 4.91 19.70
C ILE A 182 27.22 3.45 20.07
N ARG A 183 25.96 3.11 20.37
CA ARG A 183 25.57 1.74 20.75
C ARG A 183 25.89 0.71 19.66
N THR A 184 25.78 1.10 18.39
CA THR A 184 26.15 0.21 17.27
C THR A 184 27.66 0.02 17.22
N MET A 185 28.46 1.09 17.35
CA MET A 185 29.92 0.96 17.38
C MET A 185 30.43 0.12 18.57
N GLU A 186 29.76 0.18 19.73
CA GLU A 186 30.10 -0.64 20.90
C GLU A 186 29.84 -2.15 20.69
N THR A 187 28.86 -2.50 19.85
CA THR A 187 28.38 -3.89 19.70
C THR A 187 28.76 -4.55 18.37
N GLN A 188 29.13 -3.76 17.37
CA GLN A 188 29.49 -4.21 16.03
C GLN A 188 30.87 -3.70 15.63
N LYS A 189 31.67 -4.56 14.98
CA LYS A 189 32.94 -4.15 14.37
C LYS A 189 32.73 -3.62 12.96
N PRO A 190 33.50 -2.59 12.51
CA PRO A 190 33.45 -2.12 11.13
C PRO A 190 33.73 -3.22 10.08
N PRO A 191 33.17 -3.12 8.86
CA PRO A 191 32.40 -1.98 8.35
C PRO A 191 30.98 -1.89 8.92
N ILE A 192 30.57 -0.66 9.27
CA ILE A 192 29.21 -0.35 9.76
C ILE A 192 28.55 0.56 8.72
N ARG A 193 27.32 0.23 8.32
CA ARG A 193 26.46 1.04 7.46
C ARG A 193 25.04 0.93 7.97
N ILE A 194 24.57 1.94 8.69
CA ILE A 194 23.25 1.93 9.30
C ILE A 194 22.49 3.21 8.99
N VAL A 195 21.17 3.08 8.93
CA VAL A 195 20.23 4.20 8.92
C VAL A 195 19.25 4.02 10.09
N ILE A 196 18.97 5.11 10.80
CA ILE A 196 18.35 5.13 12.10
C ILE A 196 17.14 6.07 12.05
N PRO A 197 16.00 5.63 11.49
CA PRO A 197 14.76 6.38 11.62
C PRO A 197 14.24 6.29 13.06
N GLY A 198 13.78 7.40 13.63
CA GLY A 198 13.26 7.38 14.99
C GLY A 198 12.65 8.70 15.45
N LYS A 199 11.85 8.61 16.51
CA LYS A 199 11.28 9.77 17.20
C LYS A 199 12.34 10.53 17.97
N THR A 200 12.25 11.84 18.00
CA THR A 200 13.14 12.73 18.72
C THR A 200 12.34 13.82 19.40
N TYR A 201 12.86 14.35 20.50
CA TYR A 201 12.11 15.22 21.39
C TYR A 201 12.90 16.47 21.70
N ARG A 202 12.25 17.63 21.59
CA ARG A 202 12.83 18.93 21.93
C ARG A 202 11.77 19.81 22.57
N GLN A 203 12.15 20.66 23.51
CA GLN A 203 11.21 21.54 24.19
C GLN A 203 10.89 22.78 23.36
N ASP A 204 10.41 22.57 22.13
CA ASP A 204 10.02 23.61 21.18
C ASP A 204 8.66 23.25 20.55
N SER A 205 7.81 24.25 20.33
CA SER A 205 6.43 24.04 19.84
C SER A 205 5.90 25.30 19.16
N ASP A 206 5.94 25.33 17.83
CA ASP A 206 5.36 26.37 16.99
C ASP A 206 4.74 25.78 15.70
N ALA A 207 4.57 26.56 14.63
CA ALA A 207 4.00 26.07 13.37
C ALA A 207 4.95 25.14 12.58
N THR A 208 6.25 25.24 12.81
CA THR A 208 7.33 24.49 12.13
C THR A 208 8.05 23.52 13.06
N HIS A 209 7.82 23.62 14.38
CA HIS A 209 8.42 22.80 15.41
C HIS A 209 7.35 22.10 16.23
N SER A 210 7.56 20.81 16.50
CA SER A 210 6.74 20.01 17.40
C SER A 210 7.63 19.43 18.50
N PRO A 211 7.12 19.29 19.74
CA PRO A 211 7.90 18.77 20.85
C PRO A 211 8.32 17.31 20.65
N MET A 212 7.64 16.59 19.78
CA MET A 212 8.06 15.31 19.22
C MET A 212 8.00 15.39 17.70
N PHE A 213 9.07 14.97 17.04
CA PHE A 213 9.17 14.83 15.60
C PHE A 213 10.01 13.60 15.28
N HIS A 214 10.27 13.35 14.01
CA HIS A 214 11.01 12.19 13.53
C HIS A 214 12.28 12.64 12.81
N GLN A 215 13.39 11.99 13.14
CA GLN A 215 14.63 12.15 12.41
C GLN A 215 15.04 10.83 11.79
N VAL A 216 15.80 10.94 10.73
CA VAL A 216 16.61 9.85 10.21
C VAL A 216 18.05 10.29 10.24
N GLU A 217 18.89 9.44 10.80
CA GLU A 217 20.34 9.59 10.71
C GLU A 217 20.97 8.40 10.04
N GLY A 218 22.11 8.62 9.38
CA GLY A 218 22.93 7.55 8.86
C GLY A 218 24.34 7.61 9.40
N LEU A 219 24.97 6.44 9.50
CA LEU A 219 26.35 6.27 9.90
C LEU A 219 27.04 5.27 8.97
N VAL A 220 28.19 5.67 8.45
CA VAL A 220 29.12 4.77 7.77
C VAL A 220 30.47 4.83 8.46
N ILE A 221 30.96 3.69 8.95
CA ILE A 221 32.33 3.54 9.46
C ILE A 221 33.06 2.48 8.65
N ASP A 222 34.20 2.85 8.07
CA ASP A 222 35.05 1.97 7.26
C ASP A 222 36.50 2.50 7.29
N LYS A 223 37.47 1.70 6.87
CA LYS A 223 38.87 2.15 6.71
C LYS A 223 39.02 3.18 5.59
N THR A 224 38.13 3.14 4.60
CA THR A 224 38.23 3.97 3.38
C THR A 224 37.12 5.01 3.22
N ALA A 225 36.17 5.09 4.16
CA ALA A 225 35.04 6.00 4.07
C ALA A 225 35.51 7.47 4.11
N ASN A 226 35.13 8.26 3.12
CA ASN A 226 35.56 9.66 3.01
C ASN A 226 34.43 10.60 2.56
N ILE A 227 34.73 11.90 2.56
CA ILE A 227 33.77 12.96 2.21
C ILE A 227 33.16 12.80 0.81
N ALA A 228 33.89 12.23 -0.15
CA ALA A 228 33.36 12.00 -1.49
C ALA A 228 32.29 10.89 -1.48
N ASN A 229 32.48 9.84 -0.67
CA ASN A 229 31.46 8.81 -0.47
C ASN A 229 30.20 9.41 0.17
N MET A 230 30.36 10.23 1.21
CA MET A 230 29.24 10.92 1.87
C MET A 230 28.43 11.75 0.86
N LYS A 231 29.12 12.58 0.06
CA LYS A 231 28.47 13.42 -0.96
C LYS A 231 27.66 12.59 -1.94
N TRP A 232 28.24 11.50 -2.44
CA TRP A 232 27.57 10.62 -3.39
C TRP A 232 26.34 9.93 -2.77
N VAL A 233 26.45 9.39 -1.55
CA VAL A 233 25.33 8.75 -0.86
C VAL A 233 24.16 9.72 -0.68
N LEU A 234 24.45 10.96 -0.25
CA LEU A 234 23.43 11.99 -0.05
C LEU A 234 22.79 12.42 -1.37
N GLU A 235 23.60 12.61 -2.43
CA GLU A 235 23.12 12.94 -3.77
C GLU A 235 22.18 11.88 -4.32
N GLU A 236 22.56 10.61 -4.24
CA GLU A 236 21.73 9.48 -4.69
C GLU A 236 20.46 9.35 -3.86
N PHE A 237 20.55 9.49 -2.53
CA PHE A 237 19.37 9.49 -1.66
C PHE A 237 18.38 10.59 -2.05
N CYS A 238 18.83 11.85 -2.16
CA CYS A 238 17.91 12.94 -2.47
C CYS A 238 17.33 12.84 -3.89
N LYS A 239 18.13 12.39 -4.86
CA LYS A 239 17.66 12.13 -6.23
C LYS A 239 16.55 11.09 -6.24
N ALA A 240 16.76 9.95 -5.57
CA ALA A 240 15.78 8.89 -5.45
C ALA A 240 14.54 9.34 -4.67
N PHE A 241 14.73 9.91 -3.48
CA PHE A 241 13.66 10.31 -2.57
C PHE A 241 12.70 11.35 -3.19
N PHE A 242 13.23 12.38 -3.82
CA PHE A 242 12.41 13.40 -4.50
C PHE A 242 12.00 13.01 -5.92
N GLU A 243 12.38 11.81 -6.39
CA GLU A 243 12.03 11.26 -7.71
C GLU A 243 12.37 12.20 -8.87
N VAL A 244 13.53 12.85 -8.78
CA VAL A 244 14.04 13.77 -9.80
C VAL A 244 15.21 13.16 -10.56
N PRO A 245 15.42 13.47 -11.85
CA PRO A 245 16.52 12.89 -12.63
C PRO A 245 17.91 13.33 -12.16
N SER A 246 17.99 14.49 -11.49
CA SER A 246 19.24 15.03 -10.94
C SER A 246 18.94 16.04 -9.84
N VAL A 247 19.81 16.11 -8.83
CA VAL A 247 19.79 17.15 -7.80
C VAL A 247 21.07 17.96 -7.86
N LYS A 248 20.97 19.28 -7.69
CA LYS A 248 22.15 20.12 -7.50
C LYS A 248 22.27 20.44 -6.02
N MET A 249 23.38 20.04 -5.41
CA MET A 249 23.64 20.22 -3.99
C MET A 249 24.67 21.32 -3.72
N ARG A 250 24.45 22.09 -2.66
CA ARG A 250 25.39 23.07 -2.10
C ARG A 250 25.76 22.65 -0.70
N PHE A 251 27.04 22.35 -0.50
CA PHE A 251 27.61 22.00 0.80
C PHE A 251 28.25 23.24 1.43
N ARG A 252 27.74 23.67 2.58
CA ARG A 252 28.25 24.83 3.33
C ARG A 252 28.93 24.35 4.61
N PRO A 253 30.08 24.89 5.00
CA PRO A 253 30.66 24.63 6.32
C PRO A 253 29.64 24.96 7.42
N SER A 254 29.52 24.07 8.40
CA SER A 254 28.74 24.27 9.62
C SER A 254 29.53 23.70 10.80
N PHE A 255 28.91 23.56 11.97
CA PHE A 255 29.55 23.00 13.16
C PHE A 255 28.60 22.06 13.89
N PHE A 256 29.03 20.82 14.06
CA PHE A 256 28.42 19.85 14.96
C PHE A 256 29.52 19.24 15.85
N PRO A 257 29.33 19.14 17.18
CA PRO A 257 30.36 18.63 18.08
C PRO A 257 30.87 17.22 17.73
N PHE A 258 30.03 16.40 17.08
CA PHE A 258 30.30 15.01 16.73
C PHE A 258 30.89 14.80 15.32
N THR A 259 31.09 15.85 14.52
CA THR A 259 31.69 15.74 13.17
C THR A 259 32.72 16.82 12.86
N GLU A 260 33.80 16.44 12.16
CA GLU A 260 34.83 17.35 11.67
C GLU A 260 35.52 16.77 10.41
N PRO A 261 35.41 17.41 9.22
CA PRO A 261 34.64 18.63 8.95
C PRO A 261 33.12 18.42 9.00
N SER A 262 32.42 19.46 9.46
CA SER A 262 30.96 19.58 9.52
C SER A 262 30.40 20.38 8.34
N LEU A 263 29.26 19.94 7.78
CA LEU A 263 28.61 20.55 6.62
C LEU A 263 27.08 20.59 6.78
N GLU A 264 26.47 21.62 6.22
CA GLU A 264 25.03 21.67 5.90
C GLU A 264 24.84 21.52 4.38
N VAL A 265 23.72 20.91 4.00
CA VAL A 265 23.40 20.67 2.59
C VAL A 265 22.09 21.34 2.22
N ASP A 266 22.19 22.19 1.19
CA ASP A 266 21.04 22.77 0.52
C ASP A 266 20.86 22.14 -0.86
N ILE A 267 19.62 21.95 -1.29
CA ILE A 267 19.26 21.47 -2.63
C ILE A 267 18.63 22.62 -3.43
N GLN A 268 18.99 22.70 -4.71
CA GLN A 268 18.38 23.64 -5.64
C GLN A 268 16.89 23.34 -5.83
N CYS A 269 16.06 24.38 -5.75
CA CYS A 269 14.62 24.27 -5.94
C CYS A 269 14.01 25.51 -6.61
N ASP A 270 12.85 25.33 -7.24
CA ASP A 270 11.90 26.40 -7.53
C ASP A 270 10.86 26.50 -6.41
N ARG A 271 10.61 27.74 -5.96
CA ARG A 271 9.58 28.08 -4.95
C ARG A 271 8.77 29.30 -5.38
N SER A 272 8.73 29.56 -6.69
CA SER A 272 8.02 30.71 -7.26
C SER A 272 6.51 30.66 -7.02
N ARG A 273 5.97 29.46 -6.77
CA ARG A 273 4.56 29.20 -6.51
C ARG A 273 4.30 29.01 -5.01
N PRO A 274 3.30 29.69 -4.43
CA PRO A 274 2.97 29.52 -3.02
C PRO A 274 2.60 28.06 -2.68
N GLY A 275 3.24 27.51 -1.65
CA GLY A 275 2.97 26.16 -1.16
C GLY A 275 3.55 25.02 -1.99
N GLU A 276 4.35 25.32 -3.02
CA GLU A 276 4.95 24.32 -3.91
C GLU A 276 6.47 24.50 -3.94
N VAL A 277 7.21 23.41 -3.70
CA VAL A 277 8.67 23.36 -3.82
C VAL A 277 9.02 22.27 -4.83
N ARG A 278 9.71 22.64 -5.92
CA ARG A 278 10.14 21.71 -6.97
C ARG A 278 11.65 21.57 -6.94
N PHE A 279 12.15 20.39 -6.57
CA PHE A 279 13.58 20.11 -6.56
C PHE A 279 14.12 19.88 -7.97
N GLY A 280 15.39 20.25 -8.21
CA GLY A 280 16.04 20.13 -9.52
C GLY A 280 15.68 21.23 -10.53
N GLU A 281 14.80 22.15 -10.15
CA GLU A 281 14.40 23.32 -10.94
C GLU A 281 14.77 24.62 -10.20
N GLY A 282 14.58 25.78 -10.84
CA GLY A 282 14.73 27.09 -10.20
C GLY A 282 16.18 27.49 -9.86
N ASN A 283 16.34 28.55 -9.08
CA ASN A 283 17.64 29.08 -8.66
C ASN A 283 17.76 29.30 -7.14
N ASP A 284 16.71 28.97 -6.39
CA ASP A 284 16.70 29.08 -4.92
C ASP A 284 17.29 27.83 -4.27
N TRP A 285 17.60 27.95 -2.97
CA TRP A 285 18.26 26.90 -2.19
C TRP A 285 17.44 26.56 -0.95
N MET A 286 17.18 25.28 -0.75
CA MET A 286 16.47 24.76 0.42
C MET A 286 17.41 23.88 1.23
N GLU A 287 17.66 24.23 2.49
CA GLU A 287 18.37 23.37 3.45
C GLU A 287 17.55 22.10 3.69
N ILE A 288 18.20 20.94 3.62
CA ILE A 288 17.56 19.62 3.82
C ILE A 288 18.18 18.85 4.99
N LEU A 289 19.50 18.94 5.19
CA LEU A 289 20.20 18.07 6.14
C LEU A 289 21.52 18.66 6.65
N GLY A 290 21.99 18.12 7.78
CA GLY A 290 23.35 18.29 8.29
C GLY A 290 24.15 17.00 8.14
N CYS A 291 25.46 17.11 7.92
CA CYS A 291 26.36 15.96 7.75
C CYS A 291 27.81 16.29 8.11
N GLY A 292 28.66 15.28 8.16
CA GLY A 292 30.10 15.48 8.31
C GLY A 292 30.87 14.18 8.52
N MET A 293 32.20 14.30 8.55
CA MET A 293 33.07 13.19 8.92
C MET A 293 33.02 12.98 10.43
N VAL A 294 32.88 11.75 10.91
CA VAL A 294 32.75 11.45 12.35
C VAL A 294 34.00 11.92 13.09
N HIS A 295 33.80 12.69 14.15
CA HIS A 295 34.90 13.26 14.92
C HIS A 295 35.72 12.15 15.62
N PRO A 296 37.07 12.22 15.68
CA PRO A 296 37.90 11.19 16.28
C PRO A 296 37.54 10.81 17.73
N ASN A 297 37.09 11.78 18.54
CA ASN A 297 36.61 11.50 19.91
C ASN A 297 35.37 10.61 19.91
N VAL A 298 34.46 10.78 18.95
CA VAL A 298 33.24 9.97 18.85
C VAL A 298 33.58 8.53 18.48
N LEU A 299 34.56 8.32 17.58
CA LEU A 299 35.09 6.99 17.28
C LEU A 299 35.69 6.32 18.53
N ARG A 300 36.48 7.06 19.31
CA ARG A 300 37.04 6.54 20.57
C ARG A 300 35.96 6.19 21.59
N HIS A 301 34.92 7.02 21.74
CA HIS A 301 33.77 6.70 22.60
C HIS A 301 33.01 5.47 22.11
N GLY A 302 32.93 5.25 20.79
CA GLY A 302 32.39 4.03 20.18
C GLY A 302 33.34 2.82 20.24
N GLY A 303 34.51 2.92 20.86
CA GLY A 303 35.47 1.82 20.98
C GLY A 303 36.31 1.54 19.73
N LEU A 304 36.41 2.50 18.80
CA LEU A 304 37.14 2.37 17.54
C LEU A 304 38.37 3.28 17.52
N ASP A 305 39.45 2.81 16.90
CA ASP A 305 40.68 3.57 16.72
C ASP A 305 40.54 4.54 15.52
N PRO A 306 40.58 5.87 15.72
CA PRO A 306 40.49 6.84 14.63
C PRO A 306 41.70 6.86 13.70
N ASP A 307 42.82 6.23 14.07
CA ASP A 307 43.97 6.06 13.17
C ASP A 307 43.80 4.86 12.22
N GLU A 308 42.87 3.94 12.51
CA GLU A 308 42.53 2.79 11.67
C GLU A 308 41.22 2.98 10.90
N TYR A 309 40.22 3.59 11.54
CA TYR A 309 38.87 3.73 11.02
C TYR A 309 38.47 5.19 10.88
N GLN A 310 37.66 5.46 9.88
CA GLN A 310 37.04 6.75 9.64
C GLN A 310 35.60 6.55 9.20
N GLY A 311 34.85 7.63 9.10
CA GLY A 311 33.45 7.51 8.75
C GLY A 311 32.78 8.84 8.56
N PHE A 312 31.54 8.78 8.09
CA PHE A 312 30.68 9.95 7.98
C PHE A 312 29.31 9.65 8.56
N ALA A 313 28.68 10.71 9.05
CA ALA A 313 27.32 10.68 9.53
C ALA A 313 26.52 11.83 8.94
N TRP A 314 25.20 11.68 8.93
CA TRP A 314 24.27 12.68 8.44
C TRP A 314 22.94 12.56 9.18
N GLY A 315 22.16 13.63 9.20
CA GLY A 315 20.87 13.67 9.84
C GLY A 315 19.90 14.65 9.17
N MET A 316 18.63 14.27 9.11
CA MET A 316 17.55 15.12 8.61
C MET A 316 16.22 14.83 9.29
N GLY A 317 15.33 15.81 9.28
CA GLY A 317 13.96 15.64 9.79
C GLY A 317 13.07 14.95 8.76
N ILE A 318 12.50 13.80 9.14
CA ILE A 318 11.57 13.02 8.30
C ILE A 318 10.31 13.84 8.02
N ASP A 319 9.78 14.55 9.02
CA ASP A 319 8.59 15.37 8.89
C ASP A 319 8.81 16.50 7.86
N ARG A 320 10.00 17.12 7.87
CA ARG A 320 10.34 18.19 6.93
C ARG A 320 10.45 17.70 5.50
N ILE A 321 11.12 16.57 5.25
CA ILE A 321 11.22 16.03 3.90
C ILE A 321 9.88 15.47 3.40
N ALA A 322 9.01 14.97 4.28
CA ALA A 322 7.64 14.59 3.95
C ALA A 322 6.82 15.80 3.48
N MET A 323 6.89 16.91 4.23
CA MET A 323 6.22 18.17 3.85
C MET A 323 6.68 18.67 2.49
N LEU A 324 8.00 18.66 2.25
CA LEU A 324 8.59 19.13 1.01
C LEU A 324 8.25 18.24 -0.18
N LYS A 325 8.23 16.91 0.01
CA LYS A 325 7.92 15.96 -1.05
C LYS A 325 6.44 15.97 -1.45
N TYR A 326 5.54 16.00 -0.47
CA TYR A 326 4.10 15.86 -0.72
C TYR A 326 3.31 17.16 -0.58
N GLY A 327 3.98 18.30 -0.42
CA GLY A 327 3.34 19.63 -0.37
C GLY A 327 2.44 19.83 0.85
N MET A 328 2.87 19.34 2.02
CA MET A 328 2.10 19.50 3.27
C MET A 328 2.48 20.84 3.93
N PRO A 329 1.51 21.73 4.21
CA PRO A 329 1.82 23.12 4.59
C PRO A 329 2.12 23.32 6.08
N ASP A 330 1.69 22.41 6.96
CA ASP A 330 1.76 22.56 8.42
C ASP A 330 2.19 21.25 9.07
N LEU A 331 3.24 21.31 9.89
CA LEU A 331 3.82 20.14 10.57
C LEU A 331 2.90 19.61 11.69
N ARG A 332 2.10 20.47 12.31
CA ARG A 332 1.25 20.07 13.45
C ARG A 332 0.18 19.06 13.04
N ALA A 333 -0.27 19.14 11.80
CA ALA A 333 -1.30 18.26 11.25
C ALA A 333 -0.91 16.77 11.28
N PHE A 334 0.39 16.43 11.31
CA PHE A 334 0.86 15.05 11.50
C PHE A 334 0.44 14.44 12.85
N PHE A 335 0.19 15.27 13.86
CA PHE A 335 -0.04 14.82 15.24
C PHE A 335 -1.48 15.00 15.72
N ASP A 336 -2.31 15.73 14.97
CA ASP A 336 -3.72 16.03 15.32
C ASP A 336 -4.65 14.82 15.18
N ALA A 337 -4.20 13.75 14.50
CA ALA A 337 -4.99 12.56 14.20
C ALA A 337 -6.31 12.85 13.42
N ASP A 338 -6.32 13.86 12.55
CA ASP A 338 -7.47 14.18 11.70
C ASP A 338 -7.63 13.15 10.56
N VAL A 339 -8.72 12.38 10.62
CA VAL A 339 -9.03 11.35 9.61
C VAL A 339 -9.20 11.94 8.21
N ARG A 340 -9.69 13.18 8.06
CA ARG A 340 -9.83 13.84 6.74
C ARG A 340 -8.48 14.18 6.15
N TRP A 341 -7.56 14.64 6.99
CA TRP A 341 -6.18 14.91 6.60
C TRP A 341 -5.49 13.61 6.19
N LEU A 342 -5.64 12.55 6.98
CA LEU A 342 -5.10 11.22 6.66
C LEU A 342 -5.75 10.61 5.40
N GLN A 343 -7.02 10.89 5.12
CA GLN A 343 -7.67 10.47 3.88
C GLN A 343 -7.13 11.18 2.65
N HIS A 344 -6.73 12.45 2.79
CA HIS A 344 -6.19 13.27 1.71
C HIS A 344 -4.72 13.00 1.44
N TYR A 345 -3.89 12.97 2.49
CA TYR A 345 -2.44 12.83 2.39
C TYR A 345 -1.90 11.42 2.66
N GLY A 346 -2.71 10.54 3.25
CA GLY A 346 -2.27 9.18 3.58
C GLY A 346 -2.20 8.27 2.37
N PHE A 347 -1.39 7.23 2.50
CA PHE A 347 -1.05 6.30 1.42
C PHE A 347 -1.88 5.02 1.52
N ARG A 348 -2.06 4.31 0.40
CA ARG A 348 -2.80 3.05 0.43
C ARG A 348 -1.91 1.95 1.01
N PRO A 349 -2.42 1.08 1.91
CA PRO A 349 -1.62 0.04 2.54
C PRO A 349 -0.96 -0.99 1.61
N LEU A 350 -1.43 -1.09 0.37
CA LEU A 350 -0.90 -2.04 -0.62
C LEU A 350 0.04 -1.39 -1.65
N ASP A 351 0.12 -0.05 -1.64
CA ASP A 351 0.97 0.71 -2.54
C ASP A 351 2.32 0.93 -1.83
N MET A 352 3.07 -0.17 -1.66
CA MET A 352 4.34 -0.17 -0.94
C MET A 352 5.42 0.55 -1.78
N PRO A 353 6.23 1.43 -1.17
CA PRO A 353 7.28 2.14 -1.88
C PRO A 353 8.37 1.17 -2.35
N THR A 354 8.71 1.22 -3.63
CA THR A 354 9.83 0.45 -4.19
C THR A 354 10.59 1.28 -5.22
N LEU A 355 11.90 1.06 -5.35
CA LEU A 355 12.71 1.80 -6.33
C LEU A 355 12.29 1.53 -7.79
N PHE A 356 11.70 0.36 -8.09
CA PHE A 356 11.21 0.03 -9.42
C PHE A 356 9.79 0.52 -9.70
N GLY A 357 8.89 0.43 -8.71
CA GLY A 357 7.47 0.78 -8.86
C GLY A 357 7.18 2.28 -8.69
N GLY A 358 8.14 3.04 -8.19
CA GLY A 358 7.95 4.42 -7.71
C GLY A 358 7.85 4.43 -6.19
N LEU A 359 8.40 5.47 -5.57
CA LEU A 359 8.35 5.65 -4.12
C LEU A 359 7.02 6.28 -3.70
N SER A 360 6.52 7.23 -4.51
CA SER A 360 5.27 7.96 -4.24
C SER A 360 4.01 7.30 -4.84
N ALA A 361 4.10 6.03 -5.27
CA ALA A 361 3.05 5.34 -6.02
C ALA A 361 1.75 5.17 -5.22
#